data_AF-A0A843HZ71-F1
#
_entry.id   AF-A0A843HZ71-F1
#
_cell.length_a   1.000
_cell.length_b   1.000
_cell.length_c   1.000
_cell.angle_alpha   90.00
_cell.angle_beta   90.00
_cell.angle_gamma   90.00
#
_symmetry.space_group_name_H-M   'P 1'
#
loop_
_entity.id
_entity.type
_entity.pdbx_description
1 polymer ?
#
loop_
_entity_poly.entity_id
_entity_poly.type
_entity_poly.pdbx_seq_one_letter_code
_entity_poly.pdbx_strand_id
1 'polypeptide(L)'
;MNIFIFALLPLLFIADKIALRNKKFLFSFYNINVLLDPNNSVNAYVIGNNLVVTRGFLNLDIEEQRAILAHEFSHMVLNHYKKTKTLLIISIVVSLLLFQINVFFSLLSLILALLFSRYLSRK
;
A
#
# COMPACT_ATOMS: atom_id res chain seq x y z
N MET A 1 30.27 -1.72 -6.67
CA MET A 1 29.13 -1.66 -5.74
C MET A 1 28.03 -0.83 -6.40
N ASN A 2 26.89 -1.42 -6.76
CA ASN A 2 25.81 -0.72 -7.48
C ASN A 2 25.00 0.18 -6.52
N ILE A 3 25.62 1.29 -6.11
CA ILE A 3 25.07 2.31 -5.21
C ILE A 3 23.75 2.89 -5.76
N PHE A 4 23.58 2.90 -7.08
CA PHE A 4 22.36 3.34 -7.76
C PHE A 4 21.09 2.62 -7.30
N ILE A 5 21.17 1.35 -6.90
CA ILE A 5 19.97 0.62 -6.49
C ILE A 5 19.52 1.01 -5.08
N PHE A 6 20.47 1.34 -4.20
CA PHE A 6 20.16 1.90 -2.89
C PHE A 6 19.63 3.34 -2.98
N ALA A 7 19.99 4.09 -4.02
CA ALA A 7 19.44 5.42 -4.28
C ALA A 7 17.93 5.39 -4.63
N LEU A 8 17.38 4.24 -5.04
CA LEU A 8 15.94 4.09 -5.33
C LEU A 8 15.11 3.73 -4.09
N LEU A 9 15.74 3.24 -3.02
CA LEU A 9 15.06 2.83 -1.78
C LEU A 9 14.27 3.98 -1.10
N PRO A 10 14.78 5.23 -1.06
CA PRO A 10 14.03 6.39 -0.59
C PRO A 10 12.70 6.63 -1.34
N LEU A 11 12.60 6.26 -2.62
CA LEU A 11 11.37 6.44 -3.40
C LEU A 11 10.21 5.63 -2.82
N LEU A 12 10.47 4.46 -2.21
CA LEU A 12 9.44 3.64 -1.54
C LEU A 12 8.83 4.34 -0.32
N PHE A 13 9.60 5.21 0.34
CA PHE A 13 9.10 6.00 1.47
C PHE A 13 8.30 7.22 1.01
N ILE A 14 8.59 7.74 -0.18
CA ILE A 14 7.94 8.91 -0.76
C ILE A 14 6.72 8.52 -1.61
N ALA A 15 6.64 7.27 -2.08
CA ALA A 15 5.57 6.74 -2.93
C ALA A 15 4.16 7.08 -2.42
N ASP A 16 3.91 6.92 -1.11
CA ASP A 16 2.63 7.25 -0.47
C ASP A 16 2.28 8.73 -0.64
N LYS A 17 3.26 9.62 -0.41
CA LYS A 17 3.06 11.06 -0.55
C LYS A 17 2.73 11.44 -1.99
N ILE A 18 3.38 10.79 -2.95
CA ILE A 18 3.12 10.99 -4.38
C ILE A 18 1.70 10.51 -4.72
N ALA A 19 1.31 9.32 -4.25
CA ALA A 19 -0.02 8.76 -4.49
C ALA A 19 -1.15 9.64 -3.91
N LEU A 20 -0.87 10.33 -2.79
CA LEU A 20 -1.82 11.20 -2.11
C LEU A 20 -1.80 12.66 -2.61
N ARG A 21 -0.79 13.07 -3.38
CA ARG A 21 -0.53 14.48 -3.73
C ARG A 21 -1.72 15.21 -4.36
N ASN A 22 -2.49 14.52 -5.20
CA ASN A 22 -3.59 15.11 -5.97
C ASN A 22 -4.97 14.80 -5.37
N LYS A 23 -5.02 14.22 -4.16
CA LYS A 23 -6.27 13.85 -3.50
C LYS A 23 -6.74 15.03 -2.64
N LYS A 24 -8.03 15.35 -2.70
CA LYS A 24 -8.61 16.47 -1.95
C LYS A 24 -8.98 16.00 -0.55
N PHE A 25 -8.50 16.67 0.49
CA PHE A 25 -8.94 16.40 1.85
C PHE A 25 -10.43 16.75 2.03
N LEU A 26 -11.19 15.85 2.66
CA LEU A 26 -12.60 16.07 3.01
C LEU A 26 -12.72 16.38 4.51
N PHE A 27 -12.38 15.42 5.36
CA PHE A 27 -12.45 15.54 6.82
C PHE A 27 -11.52 14.51 7.48
N SER A 28 -11.34 14.61 8.79
CA SER A 28 -10.59 13.64 9.60
C SER A 28 -11.48 13.12 10.73
N PHE A 29 -11.35 11.83 11.05
CA PHE A 29 -12.11 11.16 12.10
C PHE A 29 -11.23 10.10 12.79
N TYR A 30 -11.07 10.18 14.11
CA TYR A 30 -10.22 9.25 14.89
C TYR A 30 -8.82 8.99 14.26
N ASN A 31 -8.10 10.06 13.89
CA ASN A 31 -6.80 10.02 13.20
C ASN A 31 -6.81 9.40 11.79
N ILE A 32 -7.98 9.15 11.21
CA ILE A 32 -8.15 8.71 9.83
C ILE A 32 -8.49 9.93 8.98
N ASN A 33 -7.68 10.22 7.98
CA ASN A 33 -7.97 11.29 7.02
C ASN A 33 -8.79 10.72 5.87
N VAL A 34 -9.95 11.31 5.60
CA VAL A 34 -10.78 10.96 4.46
C VAL A 34 -10.45 11.91 3.30
N LEU A 35 -10.02 11.32 2.19
CA LEU A 35 -9.57 12.03 1.00
C LEU A 35 -10.45 11.64 -0.20
N LEU A 36 -10.72 12.60 -1.08
CA LEU A 36 -11.42 12.40 -2.33
C LEU A 36 -10.43 12.30 -3.50
N ASP A 37 -10.49 11.19 -4.21
CA ASP A 37 -9.87 11.01 -5.52
C ASP A 37 -10.83 11.48 -6.62
N PRO A 38 -10.44 12.42 -7.50
CA PRO A 38 -11.29 12.89 -8.59
C PRO A 38 -11.65 11.82 -9.64
N ASN A 39 -11.07 10.62 -9.56
CA ASN A 39 -11.39 9.49 -10.43
C ASN A 39 -12.87 9.11 -10.37
N ASN A 40 -13.48 8.88 -11.54
CA ASN A 40 -14.89 8.50 -11.69
C ASN A 40 -15.14 6.99 -11.54
N SER A 41 -14.09 6.15 -11.47
CA SER A 41 -14.25 4.72 -11.16
C SER A 41 -14.80 4.52 -9.75
N VAL A 42 -15.60 3.49 -9.52
CA VAL A 42 -16.04 3.10 -8.18
C VAL A 42 -14.89 2.40 -7.44
N ASN A 43 -14.33 3.05 -6.42
CA ASN A 43 -13.28 2.46 -5.58
C ASN A 43 -13.15 3.19 -4.23
N ALA A 44 -12.67 2.49 -3.22
CA ALA A 44 -12.14 3.05 -1.98
C ALA A 44 -10.90 2.25 -1.57
N TYR A 45 -9.90 2.91 -1.01
CA TYR A 45 -8.65 2.24 -0.61
C TYR A 45 -7.95 2.97 0.54
N VAL A 46 -7.13 2.24 1.28
CA VAL A 46 -6.37 2.76 2.42
C VAL A 46 -4.89 2.93 2.10
N ILE A 47 -4.33 4.10 2.40
CA ILE A 47 -2.88 4.37 2.40
C ILE A 47 -2.48 4.93 3.75
N GLY A 48 -1.85 4.09 4.58
CA GLY A 48 -1.51 4.43 5.96
C GLY A 48 -2.77 4.76 6.76
N ASN A 49 -2.86 5.98 7.28
CA ASN A 49 -4.04 6.47 8.00
C ASN A 49 -5.00 7.25 7.11
N ASN A 50 -4.85 7.18 5.78
CA ASN A 50 -5.69 7.91 4.85
C ASN A 50 -6.65 6.94 4.17
N LEU A 51 -7.94 7.14 4.37
CA LEU A 51 -9.00 6.49 3.59
C LEU A 51 -9.25 7.36 2.36
N VAL A 52 -9.02 6.80 1.18
CA VAL A 52 -9.28 7.49 -0.08
C VAL A 52 -10.53 6.91 -0.70
N VAL A 53 -11.51 7.77 -0.96
CA VAL A 53 -12.73 7.44 -1.71
C VAL A 53 -12.68 8.12 -3.07
N THR A 54 -13.13 7.42 -4.10
CA THR A 54 -13.25 8.00 -5.45
C THR A 54 -14.53 8.80 -5.61
N ARG A 55 -14.60 9.64 -6.65
CA ARG A 55 -15.86 10.30 -7.01
C ARG A 55 -16.93 9.28 -7.41
N GLY A 56 -16.53 8.21 -8.10
CA GLY A 56 -17.46 7.14 -8.48
C GLY A 56 -18.11 6.45 -7.28
N PHE A 57 -17.36 6.28 -6.18
CA PHE A 57 -17.89 5.71 -4.93
C PHE A 57 -19.08 6.50 -4.35
N LEU A 58 -19.11 7.84 -4.52
CA LEU A 58 -20.18 8.68 -3.98
C LEU A 58 -21.53 8.46 -4.67
N ASN A 59 -21.54 7.84 -5.84
CA ASN A 59 -22.76 7.55 -6.60
C ASN A 59 -23.41 6.21 -6.23
N LEU A 60 -22.77 5.43 -5.35
CA LEU A 60 -23.31 4.14 -4.89
C LEU A 60 -24.43 4.33 -3.87
N ASP A 61 -25.25 3.30 -3.70
CA ASP A 61 -26.23 3.27 -2.63
C ASP A 61 -25.56 3.19 -1.25
N ILE A 62 -26.26 3.69 -0.22
CA ILE A 62 -25.72 3.77 1.15
C ILE A 62 -25.25 2.41 1.67
N GLU A 63 -25.95 1.33 1.35
CA GLU A 63 -25.56 -0.02 1.77
C GLU A 63 -24.30 -0.51 1.08
N GLU A 64 -24.12 -0.20 -0.22
CA GLU A 64 -22.91 -0.53 -0.96
C GLU A 64 -21.72 0.28 -0.45
N GLN A 65 -21.94 1.57 -0.18
CA GLN A 65 -20.93 2.44 0.44
C GLN A 65 -20.50 1.87 1.79
N ARG A 66 -21.44 1.47 2.65
CA ARG A 66 -21.16 0.86 3.95
C ARG A 66 -20.38 -0.44 3.81
N ALA A 67 -20.76 -1.31 2.88
CA ALA A 67 -20.07 -2.58 2.66
C ALA A 67 -18.60 -2.38 2.24
N ILE A 68 -18.36 -1.49 1.28
CA ILE A 68 -17.01 -1.15 0.81
C ILE A 68 -16.21 -0.49 1.93
N LEU A 69 -16.79 0.47 2.65
CA LEU A 69 -16.11 1.12 3.77
C LEU A 69 -15.78 0.12 4.88
N ALA A 70 -16.69 -0.80 5.23
CA ALA A 70 -16.43 -1.83 6.21
C ALA A 70 -15.25 -2.74 5.79
N HIS A 71 -15.17 -3.09 4.51
CA HIS A 71 -14.02 -3.80 3.95
C HIS A 71 -12.71 -3.01 4.13
N GLU A 72 -12.70 -1.73 3.74
CA GLU A 72 -11.51 -0.88 3.88
C GLU A 72 -11.12 -0.61 5.34
N PHE A 73 -12.09 -0.43 6.23
CA PHE A 73 -11.83 -0.31 7.66
C PHE A 73 -11.22 -1.57 8.25
N SER A 74 -11.61 -2.76 7.76
CA SER A 74 -10.96 -4.01 8.18
C SER A 74 -9.47 -4.00 7.87
N HIS A 75 -9.05 -3.42 6.74
CA HIS A 75 -7.63 -3.25 6.39
C HIS A 75 -6.88 -2.33 7.32
N MET A 76 -7.53 -1.27 7.82
CA MET A 76 -6.98 -0.36 8.82
C MET A 76 -6.81 -1.06 10.17
N VAL A 77 -7.87 -1.71 10.67
CA VAL A 77 -7.85 -2.41 11.97
C VAL A 77 -6.80 -3.51 12.00
N LEU A 78 -6.68 -4.29 10.93
CA LEU A 78 -5.71 -5.37 10.81
C LEU A 78 -4.29 -4.88 10.49
N ASN A 79 -4.09 -3.57 10.31
CA ASN A 79 -2.84 -2.95 9.92
C ASN A 79 -2.22 -3.56 8.65
N HIS A 80 -3.07 -4.00 7.70
CA HIS A 80 -2.63 -4.69 6.49
C HIS A 80 -1.66 -3.82 5.68
N TYR A 81 -1.92 -2.52 5.60
CA TYR A 81 -1.03 -1.57 4.94
C TYR A 81 0.40 -1.58 5.52
N LYS A 82 0.51 -1.41 6.85
CA LYS A 82 1.81 -1.34 7.53
C LYS A 82 2.56 -2.67 7.42
N LYS A 83 1.87 -3.80 7.64
CA LYS A 83 2.45 -5.15 7.51
C LYS A 83 3.00 -5.39 6.10
N THR A 84 2.19 -5.12 5.08
CA THR A 84 2.56 -5.32 3.68
C THR A 84 3.72 -4.41 3.28
N LYS A 85 3.67 -3.13 3.65
CA LYS A 85 4.76 -2.19 3.36
C LYS A 85 6.07 -2.59 4.03
N THR A 86 6.01 -3.04 5.28
CA THR A 86 7.21 -3.48 6.02
C THR A 86 7.81 -4.73 5.38
N LEU A 87 6.98 -5.72 5.05
CA LEU A 87 7.41 -6.92 4.33
C LEU A 87 8.05 -6.59 2.98
N LEU A 88 7.46 -5.68 2.22
CA LEU A 88 7.99 -5.24 0.93
C LEU A 88 9.38 -4.59 1.10
N ILE A 89 9.54 -3.68 2.06
CA ILE A 89 10.82 -3.02 2.33
C ILE A 89 11.89 -4.06 2.71
N ILE A 90 11.58 -4.95 3.66
CA ILE A 90 12.51 -6.00 4.09
C ILE A 90 12.89 -6.90 2.91
N SER A 91 11.92 -7.32 2.12
CA SER A 91 12.14 -8.21 0.97
C SER A 91 13.06 -7.57 -0.08
N ILE A 92 12.85 -6.28 -0.37
CA ILE A 92 13.71 -5.52 -1.28
C ILE A 92 15.11 -5.39 -0.69
N VAL A 93 15.25 -4.98 0.57
CA VAL A 93 16.57 -4.82 1.21
C VAL A 93 17.36 -6.13 1.21
N VAL A 94 16.74 -7.25 1.60
CA VAL A 94 17.37 -8.57 1.59
C VAL A 94 17.77 -8.97 0.17
N SER A 95 16.88 -8.79 -0.81
CA SER A 95 17.18 -9.10 -2.20
C SER A 95 18.34 -8.27 -2.75
N LEU A 96 18.44 -6.99 -2.37
CA LEU A 96 19.55 -6.11 -2.75
C LEU A 96 20.88 -6.52 -2.14
N LEU A 97 20.88 -6.97 -0.88
CA LEU A 97 22.08 -7.52 -0.24
C LEU A 97 22.53 -8.80 -0.96
N LEU A 98 21.60 -9.71 -1.25
CA LEU A 98 21.90 -10.94 -1.98
C LEU A 98 22.37 -10.68 -3.41
N PHE A 99 21.87 -9.62 -4.06
CA PHE A 99 22.30 -9.23 -5.41
C PHE A 99 23.78 -8.89 -5.47
N GLN A 100 24.37 -8.38 -4.37
CA GLN A 100 25.81 -8.12 -4.29
C GLN A 100 26.64 -9.42 -4.34
N ILE A 101 26.05 -10.55 -3.96
CA ILE A 101 26.70 -11.86 -3.93
C ILE A 101 26.38 -12.63 -5.22
N ASN A 102 25.09 -12.79 -5.55
CA ASN A 102 24.63 -13.51 -6.73
C ASN A 102 23.20 -13.11 -7.12
N VAL A 103 23.01 -12.82 -8.41
CA VAL A 103 21.70 -12.46 -8.99
C VAL A 103 20.66 -13.57 -8.82
N PHE A 104 21.06 -14.84 -8.89
CA PHE A 104 20.15 -15.98 -8.71
C PHE A 104 19.53 -16.00 -7.31
N PHE A 105 20.33 -15.78 -6.26
CA PHE A 105 19.83 -15.74 -4.89
C PHE A 105 18.94 -14.52 -4.64
N SER A 106 19.26 -13.37 -5.24
CA SER A 106 18.40 -12.18 -5.21
C SER A 106 17.02 -12.45 -5.82
N LEU A 107 16.95 -13.09 -7.00
CA LEU A 107 15.70 -13.47 -7.64
C LEU A 107 14.92 -14.50 -6.81
N LEU A 108 15.60 -15.55 -6.32
CA LEU A 108 14.98 -16.57 -5.48
C LEU A 108 14.36 -15.97 -4.22
N SER A 109 15.06 -15.03 -3.57
CA SER A 109 14.54 -14.35 -2.38
C SER A 109 13.27 -13.53 -2.65
N LEU A 110 13.19 -12.86 -3.81
CA LEU A 110 11.99 -12.11 -4.19
C LEU A 110 10.79 -13.02 -4.42
N ILE A 111 11.01 -14.15 -5.10
CA ILE A 111 9.95 -15.14 -5.32
C ILE A 111 9.43 -15.68 -3.99
N LEU A 112 10.34 -16.07 -3.08
CA LEU A 112 9.98 -16.55 -1.76
C LEU A 112 9.21 -15.49 -0.95
N ALA A 113 9.67 -14.23 -1.00
CA ALA A 113 8.99 -13.12 -0.36
C ALA A 113 7.56 -12.91 -0.89
N LEU A 114 7.34 -13.02 -2.21
CA LEU A 114 6.01 -12.92 -2.82
C LEU A 114 5.09 -14.09 -2.41
N LEU A 115 5.62 -15.30 -2.34
CA LEU A 115 4.85 -16.46 -1.88
C LEU A 115 4.49 -16.33 -0.39
N PHE A 116 5.44 -15.88 0.42
CA PHE A 116 5.24 -15.66 1.84
C PHE A 116 4.24 -14.54 2.13
N SER A 117 4.31 -13.42 1.39
CA SER A 117 3.34 -12.32 1.53
C SER A 117 1.93 -12.77 1.14
N ARG A 118 1.78 -13.59 0.09
CA ARG A 118 0.50 -14.16 -0.30
C ARG A 118 -0.06 -15.12 0.75
N TYR A 119 0.78 -15.92 1.39
CA TYR A 119 0.37 -16.80 2.48
C TYR A 119 -0.12 -16.01 3.70
N LEU A 120 0.62 -14.96 4.09
CA LEU A 120 0.21 -14.09 5.20
C LEU A 120 -1.04 -13.27 4.88
N SER A 121 -1.26 -12.86 3.63
CA SER A 121 -2.46 -12.14 3.22
C SER A 121 -3.75 -12.97 3.33
N ARG A 122 -3.63 -14.30 3.37
CA ARG A 122 -4.79 -15.22 3.47
C ARG A 122 -5.14 -15.60 4.91
N LYS A 123 -4.37 -15.14 5.89
CA LYS A 123 -4.56 -15.40 7.32
C LYS A 123 -4.83 -14.09 8.05
#